data_AF-G0PA35-F1
#
_entry.id   AF-G0PA35-F1
#
_cell.length_a   1.000
_cell.length_b   1.000
_cell.length_c   1.000
_cell.angle_alpha   90.00
_cell.angle_beta   90.00
_cell.angle_gamma   90.00
#
_symmetry.space_group_name_H-M   'P 1'
#
loop_
_entity.id
_entity.type
_entity.pdbx_description
1 polymer ?
#
loop_
_entity_poly.entity_id
_entity_poly.type
_entity_poly.pdbx_seq_one_letter_code
_entity_poly.pdbx_strand_id
1 'polypeptide(L)'
;MSNSKPLGYDSLKAVIPYMKMNVRYEMSCRLPFIRNLDRLLPARFDVVEFDVYQTRINDTTYRLGLVRQYPEGYEVPMTDKEVNDAGGRGMDMTEHGFNVLLHRHAITPGDIDIAPGQRIPHDGRVANANRVLFERHVRVYEKALTLRQQQGDDLSNTAQIGHDGFDDLLGHNLLAPDDREQRLLDYLLPFSAESIRMKLHDFRARLVPFQCRQFNTPLPFVPMIQLTISSPRGKEIYRHAYNMKLGEAMKELNTKLLGGRNGVHHIRYLILKQPVMIIRLPVGLRFAVGAVSIAGSAEMNLEALQPIVEESSFPLNMLRMTGSFLHPADYEHPKVRSARTLKIHNDSEVLDVLPILRSLQNQNVILKCHSSRLQEQQQVILVENWIDGDKEIGKSLSLELMGMLSVQNLRTQIMFRFMGSRDLANNVNMPMRNGNNLQVKFVPLNNRTTRLNRRVNWRVEMKVVPGAEDEEY
;
A
#
# COMPACT_ATOMS: atom_id res chain seq x y z
N MET A 1 -36.44 -34.45 -26.03
CA MET A 1 -35.65 -33.91 -24.90
C MET A 1 -34.20 -33.85 -25.34
N SER A 2 -33.58 -32.67 -25.43
CA SER A 2 -32.21 -32.56 -25.92
C SER A 2 -31.23 -33.15 -24.89
N ASN A 3 -30.45 -34.12 -25.34
CA ASN A 3 -29.38 -34.76 -24.58
C ASN A 3 -28.21 -33.76 -24.49
N SER A 4 -28.24 -32.85 -23.51
CA SER A 4 -27.05 -32.04 -23.21
C SER A 4 -26.01 -32.94 -22.55
N LYS A 5 -25.11 -33.52 -23.35
CA LYS A 5 -23.94 -34.21 -22.81
C LYS A 5 -23.18 -33.21 -21.94
N PRO A 6 -22.91 -33.51 -20.66
CA PRO A 6 -22.04 -32.67 -19.85
C PRO A 6 -20.68 -32.52 -20.53
N LEU A 7 -20.01 -31.37 -20.38
CA LEU A 7 -18.69 -31.15 -20.97
C LEU A 7 -17.74 -32.30 -20.57
N GLY A 8 -17.05 -32.86 -21.56
CA GLY A 8 -16.06 -33.93 -21.34
C GLY A 8 -14.85 -33.42 -20.55
N TYR A 9 -14.11 -34.37 -19.95
CA TYR A 9 -12.96 -34.08 -19.09
C TYR A 9 -11.91 -33.20 -19.77
N ASP A 10 -11.52 -33.51 -21.01
CA ASP A 10 -10.50 -32.76 -21.74
C ASP A 10 -10.95 -31.33 -22.06
N SER A 11 -12.22 -31.15 -22.41
CA SER A 11 -12.80 -29.83 -22.65
C SER A 11 -12.81 -29.00 -21.36
N LEU A 12 -13.20 -29.59 -20.23
CA LEU A 12 -13.14 -28.91 -18.93
C LEU A 12 -11.70 -28.57 -18.54
N LYS A 13 -10.75 -29.48 -18.77
CA LYS A 13 -9.32 -29.25 -18.51
C LYS A 13 -8.76 -28.08 -19.33
N ALA A 14 -9.23 -27.91 -20.56
CA ALA A 14 -8.83 -26.79 -21.42
C ALA A 14 -9.48 -25.46 -21.00
N VAL A 15 -10.74 -25.46 -20.56
CA VAL A 15 -11.52 -24.23 -20.32
C VAL A 15 -11.37 -23.70 -18.89
N ILE A 16 -11.37 -24.57 -17.87
CA ILE A 16 -11.31 -24.17 -16.45
C ILE A 16 -10.15 -23.21 -16.13
N PRO A 17 -8.93 -23.38 -16.67
CA PRO A 17 -7.82 -22.45 -16.42
C PRO A 17 -8.07 -21.00 -16.90
N TYR A 18 -9.00 -20.79 -17.82
CA TYR A 18 -9.37 -19.48 -18.36
C TYR A 18 -10.61 -18.88 -17.70
N MET A 19 -11.28 -19.64 -16.81
CA MET A 19 -12.41 -19.13 -16.04
C MET A 19 -11.95 -18.24 -14.89
N LYS A 20 -12.76 -17.22 -14.57
CA LYS A 20 -12.53 -16.40 -13.36
C LYS A 20 -12.61 -17.26 -12.11
N MET A 21 -11.76 -16.97 -11.13
CA MET A 21 -11.61 -17.77 -9.91
C MET A 21 -12.91 -17.93 -9.11
N ASN A 22 -13.71 -16.88 -8.99
CA ASN A 22 -15.00 -16.92 -8.31
C ASN A 22 -15.99 -17.88 -8.99
N VAL A 23 -15.99 -17.93 -10.33
CA VAL A 23 -16.81 -18.88 -11.10
C VAL A 23 -16.33 -20.31 -10.84
N ARG A 24 -15.01 -20.54 -10.86
CA ARG A 24 -14.42 -21.86 -10.54
C ARG A 24 -14.80 -22.32 -9.13
N TYR A 25 -14.80 -21.42 -8.15
CA TYR A 25 -15.21 -21.70 -6.78
C TYR A 25 -16.70 -22.08 -6.69
N GLU A 26 -17.60 -21.27 -7.26
CA GLU A 26 -19.04 -21.56 -7.28
C GLU A 26 -19.34 -22.92 -7.94
N MET A 27 -18.69 -23.22 -9.07
CA MET A 27 -18.83 -24.51 -9.75
C MET A 27 -18.29 -25.67 -8.90
N SER A 28 -17.13 -25.50 -8.26
CA SER A 28 -16.53 -26.51 -7.38
C SER A 28 -17.38 -26.83 -6.15
N CYS A 29 -18.06 -25.83 -5.59
CA CYS A 29 -19.01 -26.03 -4.49
C CYS A 29 -20.19 -26.91 -4.93
N ARG A 30 -20.74 -26.66 -6.12
CA ARG A 30 -21.93 -27.37 -6.64
C ARG A 30 -21.60 -28.74 -7.26
N LEU A 31 -20.42 -28.91 -7.84
CA LEU A 31 -20.08 -30.06 -8.67
C LEU A 31 -18.76 -30.73 -8.18
N PRO A 32 -18.85 -31.87 -7.47
CA PRO A 32 -17.67 -32.56 -6.92
C PRO A 32 -16.62 -32.98 -7.97
N PHE A 33 -17.06 -33.35 -9.18
CA PHE A 33 -16.14 -33.70 -10.27
C PHE A 33 -15.28 -32.51 -10.71
N ILE A 34 -15.90 -31.33 -10.89
CA ILE A 34 -15.18 -30.10 -11.23
C ILE A 34 -14.26 -29.70 -10.08
N ARG A 35 -14.67 -29.87 -8.83
CA ARG A 35 -13.82 -29.60 -7.66
C ARG A 35 -12.51 -30.37 -7.70
N ASN A 36 -12.55 -31.66 -8.08
CA ASN A 36 -11.35 -32.49 -8.17
C ASN A 36 -10.44 -32.03 -9.32
N LEU A 37 -11.02 -31.74 -10.48
CA LEU A 37 -10.27 -31.20 -11.61
C LEU A 37 -9.70 -29.80 -11.32
N ASP A 38 -10.46 -28.93 -10.67
CA ASP A 38 -10.05 -27.58 -10.29
C ASP A 38 -8.79 -27.57 -9.43
N ARG A 39 -8.71 -28.51 -8.49
CA ARG A 39 -7.55 -28.72 -7.60
C ARG A 39 -6.29 -29.17 -8.34
N LEU A 40 -6.43 -29.77 -9.53
CA LEU A 40 -5.28 -30.19 -10.32
C LEU A 40 -4.76 -29.07 -11.24
N LEU A 41 -5.51 -27.98 -11.39
CA LEU A 41 -5.25 -26.95 -12.37
C LEU A 41 -4.75 -25.66 -11.74
N PRO A 42 -3.68 -25.05 -12.27
CA PRO A 42 -3.19 -23.77 -11.78
C PRO A 42 -4.26 -22.68 -11.93
N ALA A 43 -4.19 -21.68 -11.06
CA ALA A 43 -5.04 -20.49 -11.15
C ALA A 43 -4.36 -19.38 -11.94
N ARG A 44 -5.16 -18.51 -12.55
CA ARG A 44 -4.72 -17.28 -13.20
C ARG A 44 -5.34 -16.09 -12.48
N PHE A 45 -4.51 -15.15 -12.08
CA PHE A 45 -4.91 -13.94 -11.36
C PHE A 45 -4.47 -12.70 -12.12
N ASP A 46 -5.38 -11.73 -12.22
CA ASP A 46 -5.08 -10.43 -12.82
C ASP A 46 -4.24 -9.57 -11.87
N VAL A 47 -4.59 -9.58 -10.59
CA VAL A 47 -3.90 -8.85 -9.53
C VAL A 47 -3.92 -9.67 -8.25
N VAL A 48 -2.77 -9.83 -7.61
CA VAL A 48 -2.68 -10.30 -6.23
C VAL A 48 -1.93 -9.25 -5.42
N GLU A 49 -2.54 -8.74 -4.36
CA GLU A 49 -1.91 -7.78 -3.45
C GLU A 49 -1.85 -8.37 -2.04
N PHE A 50 -0.66 -8.36 -1.46
CA PHE A 50 -0.42 -8.76 -0.08
C PHE A 50 -0.13 -7.53 0.80
N ASP A 51 -0.77 -7.51 1.95
CA ASP A 51 -0.54 -6.63 3.08
C ASP A 51 -0.61 -7.51 4.35
N VAL A 52 -0.20 -6.99 5.52
CA VAL A 52 0.04 -7.78 6.74
C VAL A 52 -1.13 -8.71 7.11
N TYR A 53 -2.35 -8.17 7.15
CA TYR A 53 -3.58 -8.90 7.46
C TYR A 53 -4.66 -8.66 6.41
N GLN A 54 -4.23 -8.47 5.16
CA GLN A 54 -5.13 -8.27 4.05
C GLN A 54 -4.55 -8.90 2.78
N THR A 55 -5.41 -9.56 2.02
CA THR A 55 -5.07 -10.07 0.68
C THR A 55 -6.13 -9.62 -0.29
N ARG A 56 -5.71 -9.04 -1.43
CA ARG A 56 -6.62 -8.71 -2.53
C ARG A 56 -6.35 -9.66 -3.68
N ILE A 57 -7.42 -10.26 -4.20
CA ILE A 57 -7.39 -11.04 -5.44
C ILE A 57 -8.34 -10.34 -6.41
N ASN A 58 -7.77 -9.84 -7.51
CA ASN A 58 -8.46 -9.04 -8.51
C ASN A 58 -9.17 -7.82 -7.88
N ASP A 59 -10.50 -7.81 -7.87
CA ASP A 59 -11.38 -6.76 -7.36
C ASP A 59 -11.90 -7.03 -5.94
N THR A 60 -11.52 -8.16 -5.34
CA THR A 60 -12.03 -8.58 -4.03
C THR A 60 -10.93 -8.52 -2.98
N THR A 61 -11.19 -7.79 -1.90
CA THR A 61 -10.26 -7.58 -0.77
C THR A 61 -10.75 -8.35 0.45
N TYR A 62 -9.89 -9.18 1.02
CA TYR A 62 -10.13 -9.94 2.25
C TYR A 62 -9.25 -9.36 3.34
N ARG A 63 -9.86 -8.76 4.37
CA ARG A 63 -9.15 -8.13 5.50
C ARG A 63 -9.52 -8.83 6.80
N LEU A 64 -8.52 -9.16 7.59
CA LEU A 64 -8.67 -9.60 8.96
C LEU A 64 -8.32 -8.48 9.93
N GLY A 65 -9.07 -8.37 11.01
CA GLY A 65 -8.78 -7.46 12.11
C GLY A 65 -9.45 -7.90 13.39
N LEU A 66 -8.86 -7.49 14.52
CA LEU A 66 -9.42 -7.76 15.83
C LEU A 66 -10.42 -6.65 16.20
N VAL A 67 -11.64 -7.06 16.53
CA VAL A 67 -12.72 -6.18 16.99
C VAL A 67 -13.08 -6.48 18.44
N ARG A 68 -13.61 -5.47 19.13
CA ARG A 68 -14.02 -5.56 20.53
C ARG A 68 -15.53 -5.64 20.62
N GLN A 69 -16.07 -6.79 21.02
CA GLN A 69 -17.51 -6.97 21.20
C GLN A 69 -17.89 -6.69 22.65
N TYR A 70 -18.50 -5.53 22.89
CA TYR A 70 -19.00 -5.15 24.20
C TYR A 70 -20.39 -5.75 24.47
N PRO A 71 -20.77 -5.94 25.75
CA PRO A 71 -22.12 -6.32 26.14
C PRO A 71 -23.18 -5.32 25.67
N GLU A 72 -24.42 -5.79 25.52
CA GLU A 72 -25.55 -4.91 25.20
C GLU A 72 -25.76 -3.87 26.30
N GLY A 73 -26.05 -2.62 25.91
CA GLY A 73 -26.21 -1.50 26.85
C GLY A 73 -24.90 -0.90 27.37
N TYR A 74 -23.74 -1.46 27.03
CA TYR A 74 -22.45 -0.87 27.41
C TYR A 74 -22.16 0.39 26.57
N GLU A 75 -21.72 1.47 27.21
CA GLU A 75 -21.26 2.68 26.50
C GLU A 75 -19.92 2.35 25.81
N VAL A 76 -19.94 2.15 24.49
CA VAL A 76 -18.75 1.75 23.73
C VAL A 76 -17.87 2.97 23.46
N PRO A 77 -16.55 2.92 23.76
CA PRO A 77 -15.62 4.00 23.40
C PRO A 77 -15.68 4.30 21.89
N MET A 78 -15.72 5.58 21.53
CA MET A 78 -15.88 6.01 20.15
C MET A 78 -14.73 5.50 19.27
N THR A 79 -13.50 5.56 19.78
CA THR A 79 -12.32 5.00 19.08
C THR A 79 -12.49 3.50 18.79
N ASP A 80 -13.05 2.74 19.73
CA ASP A 80 -13.25 1.30 19.53
C ASP A 80 -14.37 1.01 18.53
N LYS A 81 -15.45 1.82 18.54
CA LYS A 81 -16.53 1.74 17.56
C LYS A 81 -16.02 1.99 16.13
N GLU A 82 -15.29 3.09 15.93
CA GLU A 82 -14.70 3.44 14.62
C GLU A 82 -13.76 2.33 14.11
N VAL A 83 -12.94 1.77 15.00
CA VAL A 83 -12.04 0.67 14.66
C VAL A 83 -12.80 -0.58 14.29
N ASN A 84 -13.85 -0.94 15.02
CA ASN A 84 -14.70 -2.09 14.71
C ASN A 84 -15.38 -1.92 13.34
N ASP A 85 -15.90 -0.73 13.05
CA ASP A 85 -16.56 -0.38 11.77
C ASP A 85 -15.58 -0.39 10.59
N ALA A 86 -14.34 0.03 10.84
CA ALA A 86 -13.22 0.01 9.88
C ALA A 86 -12.64 -1.40 9.62
N GLY A 87 -13.17 -2.45 10.24
CA GLY A 87 -12.73 -3.83 10.02
C GLY A 87 -11.83 -4.41 11.11
N GLY A 88 -11.65 -3.70 12.23
CA GLY A 88 -10.80 -4.10 13.35
C GLY A 88 -9.34 -3.69 13.21
N ARG A 89 -8.59 -3.84 14.31
CA ARG A 89 -7.14 -3.57 14.36
C ARG A 89 -6.38 -4.72 13.73
N GLY A 90 -5.42 -4.41 12.87
CA GLY A 90 -4.49 -5.38 12.29
C GLY A 90 -3.34 -5.72 13.25
N MET A 91 -3.65 -6.05 14.51
CA MET A 91 -2.69 -6.41 15.55
C MET A 91 -3.35 -7.39 16.52
N ASP A 92 -2.57 -8.34 17.03
CA ASP A 92 -3.01 -9.22 18.09
C ASP A 92 -3.11 -8.46 19.42
N MET A 93 -3.74 -9.10 20.39
CA MET A 93 -3.96 -8.54 21.73
C MET A 93 -3.52 -9.51 22.81
N THR A 94 -2.98 -8.98 23.91
CA THR A 94 -2.69 -9.75 25.13
C THR A 94 -3.98 -10.12 25.87
N GLU A 95 -3.88 -11.03 26.84
CA GLU A 95 -5.00 -11.40 27.72
C GLU A 95 -5.59 -10.21 28.48
N HIS A 96 -4.77 -9.21 28.79
CA HIS A 96 -5.20 -7.99 29.47
C HIS A 96 -5.62 -6.86 28.53
N GLY A 97 -5.67 -7.07 27.21
CA GLY A 97 -6.22 -6.07 26.29
C GLY A 97 -5.21 -5.12 25.63
N PHE A 98 -3.91 -5.36 25.81
CA PHE A 98 -2.86 -4.58 25.17
C PHE A 98 -2.66 -5.00 23.72
N ASN A 99 -2.53 -4.03 22.81
CA ASN A 99 -2.19 -4.32 21.42
C ASN A 99 -0.73 -4.79 21.34
N VAL A 100 -0.47 -5.85 20.59
CA VAL A 100 0.86 -6.40 20.41
C VAL A 100 1.34 -6.08 19.00
N LEU A 101 2.49 -5.42 18.91
CA LEU A 101 3.13 -5.20 17.61
C LEU A 101 3.57 -6.53 17.01
N LEU A 102 3.57 -6.61 15.67
CA LEU A 102 3.87 -7.82 14.90
C LEU A 102 5.10 -8.56 15.45
N HIS A 103 5.05 -9.90 15.42
CA HIS A 103 6.11 -10.77 15.93
C HIS A 103 6.93 -11.38 14.78
N ARG A 104 8.26 -11.42 14.93
CA ARG A 104 9.17 -12.10 14.00
C ARG A 104 9.26 -13.62 14.23
N HIS A 105 9.04 -14.10 15.46
CA HIS A 105 9.21 -15.52 15.84
C HIS A 105 8.06 -16.45 15.47
N ALA A 106 7.04 -15.95 14.78
CA ALA A 106 5.87 -16.73 14.37
C ALA A 106 5.91 -17.11 12.88
N ILE A 107 7.08 -17.12 12.22
CA ILE A 107 7.20 -17.57 10.82
C ILE A 107 7.00 -19.08 10.80
N THR A 108 6.07 -19.53 9.97
CA THR A 108 5.74 -20.96 9.79
C THR A 108 6.07 -21.39 8.36
N PRO A 109 6.29 -22.70 8.09
CA PRO A 109 6.62 -23.16 6.74
C PRO A 109 5.67 -22.61 5.67
N GLY A 110 6.22 -22.06 4.59
CA GLY A 110 5.48 -21.40 3.50
C GLY A 110 5.32 -19.89 3.66
N ASP A 111 5.51 -19.32 4.85
CA ASP A 111 5.49 -17.88 5.05
C ASP A 111 6.72 -17.21 4.41
N ILE A 112 6.57 -15.95 3.97
CA ILE A 112 7.63 -15.17 3.31
C ILE A 112 7.89 -13.89 4.11
N ASP A 113 9.11 -13.72 4.62
CA ASP A 113 9.56 -12.53 5.37
C ASP A 113 10.10 -11.47 4.40
N ILE A 114 9.34 -10.41 4.18
CA ILE A 114 9.75 -9.26 3.37
C ILE A 114 10.55 -8.30 4.24
N ALA A 115 11.79 -8.03 3.83
CA ALA A 115 12.77 -7.23 4.58
C ALA A 115 13.22 -7.84 5.91
N PRO A 116 13.85 -9.03 5.87
CA PRO A 116 14.36 -9.68 7.07
C PRO A 116 15.39 -8.78 7.78
N GLY A 117 15.13 -8.43 9.03
CA GLY A 117 16.06 -7.72 9.91
C GLY A 117 15.75 -6.23 10.09
N GLN A 118 14.82 -5.67 9.31
CA GLN A 118 14.26 -4.35 9.61
C GLN A 118 13.22 -4.42 10.73
N ARG A 119 13.13 -3.34 11.53
CA ARG A 119 12.46 -3.25 12.85
C ARG A 119 10.98 -3.70 12.85
N ILE A 120 10.75 -5.00 12.92
CA ILE A 120 9.63 -5.57 13.64
C ILE A 120 10.12 -5.78 15.09
N PRO A 121 9.49 -5.18 16.12
CA PRO A 121 9.96 -5.32 17.49
C PRO A 121 10.10 -6.80 17.89
N HIS A 122 11.28 -7.16 18.37
CA HIS A 122 11.71 -8.55 18.58
C HIS A 122 11.07 -9.22 19.81
N ASP A 123 10.37 -8.44 20.64
CA ASP A 123 10.05 -8.72 22.04
C ASP A 123 8.56 -8.59 22.39
N GLY A 124 7.67 -8.37 21.40
CA GLY A 124 6.25 -8.24 21.69
C GLY A 124 5.91 -6.95 22.44
N ARG A 125 6.58 -5.83 22.09
CA ARG A 125 6.22 -4.53 22.66
C ARG A 125 4.72 -4.30 22.55
N VAL A 126 4.17 -3.97 23.70
CA VAL A 126 2.81 -3.47 23.82
C VAL A 126 2.75 -2.09 23.16
N ALA A 127 1.99 -1.98 22.08
CA ALA A 127 1.58 -0.67 21.58
C ALA A 127 0.68 -0.01 22.63
N ASN A 128 0.89 1.30 22.87
CA ASN A 128 0.18 2.10 23.89
C ASN A 128 0.64 1.86 25.35
N ALA A 129 1.91 1.57 25.60
CA ALA A 129 2.42 1.34 26.97
C ALA A 129 2.55 2.62 27.85
N ASN A 130 2.14 3.80 27.38
CA ASN A 130 2.36 5.06 28.10
C ASN A 130 1.23 5.36 29.10
N ARG A 131 1.21 4.63 30.23
CA ARG A 131 0.22 4.81 31.31
C ARG A 131 0.16 6.24 31.82
N VAL A 132 1.33 6.84 32.10
CA VAL A 132 1.46 8.19 32.65
C VAL A 132 0.82 9.23 31.73
N LEU A 133 0.98 9.07 30.42
CA LEU A 133 0.33 9.93 29.43
C LEU A 133 -1.19 9.87 29.52
N PHE A 134 -1.77 8.67 29.56
CA PHE A 134 -3.22 8.52 29.61
C PHE A 134 -3.81 8.98 30.94
N GLU A 135 -3.13 8.72 32.07
CA GLU A 135 -3.54 9.25 33.38
C GLU A 135 -3.54 10.78 33.40
N ARG A 136 -2.51 11.42 32.82
CA ARG A 136 -2.47 12.88 32.66
C ARG A 136 -3.64 13.40 31.83
N HIS A 137 -3.91 12.77 30.69
CA HIS A 137 -5.02 13.16 29.84
C HIS A 137 -6.36 13.06 30.57
N VAL A 138 -6.61 11.95 31.29
CA VAL A 138 -7.83 11.81 32.11
C VAL A 138 -7.99 12.97 33.08
N ARG A 139 -6.95 13.32 33.84
CA ARG A 139 -7.01 14.45 34.80
C ARG A 139 -7.34 15.78 34.13
N VAL A 140 -6.69 16.11 33.03
CA VAL A 140 -6.91 17.39 32.33
C VAL A 140 -8.30 17.45 31.69
N TYR A 141 -8.77 16.35 31.10
CA TYR A 141 -10.12 16.28 30.52
C TYR A 141 -11.22 16.35 31.58
N GLU A 142 -11.04 15.75 32.76
CA GLU A 142 -11.96 15.89 33.89
C GLU A 142 -12.07 17.34 34.37
N LYS A 143 -10.91 18.02 34.49
CA LYS A 143 -10.86 19.45 34.82
C LYS A 143 -11.55 20.30 33.75
N ALA A 144 -11.27 20.05 32.47
CA ALA A 144 -11.88 20.76 31.34
C ALA A 144 -13.41 20.56 31.31
N LEU A 145 -13.88 19.33 31.51
CA LEU A 145 -15.31 19.00 31.53
C LEU A 145 -16.04 19.74 32.64
N THR A 146 -15.45 19.78 33.84
CA THR A 146 -16.04 20.49 34.99
C THR A 146 -16.16 21.99 34.71
N LEU A 147 -15.10 22.61 34.18
CA LEU A 147 -15.12 24.04 33.82
C LEU A 147 -16.13 24.34 32.70
N ARG A 148 -16.22 23.49 31.69
CA ARG A 148 -17.18 23.63 30.58
C ARG A 148 -18.62 23.51 31.07
N GLN A 149 -18.91 22.56 31.95
CA GLN A 149 -20.24 22.41 32.57
C GLN A 149 -20.64 23.63 33.40
N GLN A 150 -19.68 24.31 34.05
CA GLN A 150 -19.93 25.56 34.79
C GLN A 150 -20.14 26.77 33.87
N GLN A 151 -19.40 26.85 32.76
CA GLN A 151 -19.46 27.96 31.80
C GLN A 151 -20.68 27.89 30.87
N GLY A 152 -21.23 26.70 30.67
CA GLY A 152 -22.23 26.44 29.63
C GLY A 152 -21.60 26.16 28.26
N ASP A 153 -22.42 25.60 27.36
CA ASP A 153 -22.00 25.18 26.02
C ASP A 153 -22.30 26.22 24.92
N ASP A 154 -22.67 27.45 25.30
CA ASP A 154 -22.98 28.52 24.35
C ASP A 154 -21.75 28.84 23.46
N LEU A 155 -21.97 28.85 22.14
CA LEU A 155 -20.93 29.06 21.12
C LEU A 155 -19.76 28.04 21.16
N SER A 156 -19.96 26.89 21.79
CA SER A 156 -18.94 25.83 21.86
C SER A 156 -18.78 25.06 20.54
N ASN A 157 -17.56 24.56 20.31
CA ASN A 157 -17.26 23.69 19.18
C ASN A 157 -17.78 22.27 19.43
N THR A 158 -18.74 21.83 18.62
CA THR A 158 -19.34 20.48 18.68
C THR A 158 -18.59 19.45 17.84
N ALA A 159 -17.49 19.84 17.18
CA ALA A 159 -16.64 18.89 16.47
C ALA A 159 -16.03 17.85 17.42
N GLN A 160 -15.71 16.69 16.86
CA GLN A 160 -14.99 15.65 17.59
C GLN A 160 -13.54 16.07 17.84
N ILE A 161 -13.05 15.77 19.04
CA ILE A 161 -11.66 16.00 19.40
C ILE A 161 -10.81 14.88 18.79
N GLY A 162 -9.89 15.24 17.89
CA GLY A 162 -9.13 14.32 17.05
C GLY A 162 -8.39 13.21 17.80
N HIS A 163 -8.16 12.08 17.11
CA HIS A 163 -7.66 10.84 17.72
C HIS A 163 -6.19 10.83 18.10
N ASP A 164 -5.30 11.35 17.26
CA ASP A 164 -3.86 11.34 17.52
C ASP A 164 -3.19 12.54 16.82
N GLY A 165 -2.24 13.21 17.48
CA GLY A 165 -1.43 14.30 16.90
C GLY A 165 -1.17 15.50 17.81
N PHE A 166 -1.89 15.67 18.92
CA PHE A 166 -1.68 16.82 19.82
C PHE A 166 -0.44 16.70 20.71
N ASP A 167 -0.06 15.48 21.13
CA ASP A 167 1.19 15.26 21.88
C ASP A 167 2.44 15.49 21.01
N ASP A 168 2.38 15.18 19.71
CA ASP A 168 3.45 15.51 18.75
C ASP A 168 3.54 17.03 18.52
N LEU A 169 2.40 17.74 18.53
CA LEU A 169 2.32 19.20 18.38
C LEU A 169 2.82 19.98 19.61
N LEU A 170 2.64 19.41 20.81
CA LEU A 170 3.08 20.01 22.07
C LEU A 170 4.55 19.74 22.40
N GLY A 171 5.27 19.01 21.53
CA GLY A 171 6.70 18.73 21.65
C GLY A 171 6.99 17.94 22.91
N HIS A 172 7.04 16.61 22.80
CA HIS A 172 7.18 15.63 23.90
C HIS A 172 8.23 15.98 24.99
N ASN A 173 9.21 16.86 24.72
CA ASN A 173 10.32 17.18 25.61
C ASN A 173 10.64 18.68 25.81
N LEU A 174 9.88 19.65 25.27
CA LEU A 174 10.28 21.07 25.30
C LEU A 174 9.64 21.93 26.40
N LEU A 175 8.60 21.43 27.09
CA LEU A 175 7.86 22.19 28.10
C LEU A 175 7.90 21.51 29.47
N ALA A 176 7.81 22.31 30.54
CA ALA A 176 7.62 21.79 31.89
C ALA A 176 6.26 21.07 32.01
N PRO A 177 6.07 20.12 32.95
CA PRO A 177 4.83 19.34 33.08
C PRO A 177 3.56 20.20 33.23
N ASP A 178 3.62 21.27 34.03
CA ASP A 178 2.47 22.14 34.30
C ASP A 178 2.07 22.94 33.04
N ASP A 179 3.03 23.41 32.26
CA ASP A 179 2.80 24.11 30.99
C ASP A 179 2.08 23.22 29.96
N ARG A 180 2.33 21.91 30.00
CA ARG A 180 1.68 20.94 29.11
C ARG A 180 0.22 20.73 29.48
N GLU A 181 -0.07 20.59 30.78
CA GLU A 181 -1.44 20.44 31.26
C GLU A 181 -2.26 21.70 30.97
N GLN A 182 -1.68 22.88 31.17
CA GLN A 182 -2.35 24.14 30.86
C GLN A 182 -2.63 24.32 29.37
N ARG A 183 -1.65 24.04 28.49
CA ARG A 183 -1.88 24.10 27.03
C ARG A 183 -2.95 23.12 26.57
N LEU A 184 -2.97 21.91 27.13
CA LEU A 184 -4.02 20.95 26.82
C LEU A 184 -5.38 21.46 27.30
N LEU A 185 -5.46 22.06 28.49
CA LEU A 185 -6.69 22.65 29.00
C LEU A 185 -7.20 23.79 28.09
N ASP A 186 -6.32 24.72 27.69
CA ASP A 186 -6.65 25.83 26.81
C ASP A 186 -7.16 25.35 25.44
N TYR A 187 -6.62 24.24 24.93
CA TYR A 187 -7.10 23.60 23.71
C TYR A 187 -8.49 22.97 23.86
N LEU A 188 -8.80 22.40 25.03
CA LEU A 188 -10.07 21.70 25.26
C LEU A 188 -11.23 22.63 25.55
N LEU A 189 -10.97 23.78 26.19
CA LEU A 189 -12.02 24.71 26.57
C LEU A 189 -12.92 25.10 25.39
N PRO A 190 -12.44 25.43 24.18
CA PRO A 190 -13.32 25.72 23.04
C PRO A 190 -14.36 24.64 22.67
N PHE A 191 -14.20 23.38 23.11
CA PHE A 191 -15.11 22.27 22.78
C PHE A 191 -16.28 22.15 23.75
N SER A 192 -17.40 21.61 23.24
CA SER A 192 -18.61 21.31 24.03
C SER A 192 -18.33 20.27 25.13
N ALA A 193 -19.13 20.28 26.20
CA ALA A 193 -19.05 19.31 27.28
C ALA A 193 -19.18 17.86 26.74
N GLU A 194 -20.04 17.66 25.74
CA GLU A 194 -20.24 16.34 25.13
C GLU A 194 -19.01 15.86 24.36
N SER A 195 -18.38 16.72 23.55
CA SER A 195 -17.13 16.39 22.85
C SER A 195 -16.01 16.01 23.82
N ILE A 196 -15.88 16.76 24.92
CA ILE A 196 -14.90 16.47 25.98
C ILE A 196 -15.23 15.15 26.67
N ARG A 197 -16.50 14.89 27.00
CA ARG A 197 -16.98 13.65 27.65
C ARG A 197 -16.69 12.42 26.80
N MET A 198 -17.05 12.44 25.51
CA MET A 198 -16.76 11.33 24.58
C MET A 198 -15.26 11.01 24.53
N LYS A 199 -14.43 12.05 24.48
CA LYS A 199 -12.97 11.87 24.40
C LYS A 199 -12.34 11.41 25.72
N LEU A 200 -12.84 11.90 26.85
CA LEU A 200 -12.47 11.42 28.17
C LEU A 200 -12.76 9.91 28.32
N HIS A 201 -13.90 9.47 27.81
CA HIS A 201 -14.26 8.06 27.81
C HIS A 201 -13.28 7.20 27.00
N ASP A 202 -12.82 7.68 25.82
CA ASP A 202 -11.76 7.02 25.05
C ASP A 202 -10.43 6.91 25.82
N PHE A 203 -10.01 7.97 26.53
CA PHE A 203 -8.79 7.90 27.36
C PHE A 203 -8.92 6.93 28.53
N ARG A 204 -10.08 6.89 29.19
CA ARG A 204 -10.38 5.89 30.23
C ARG A 204 -10.31 4.47 29.66
N ALA A 205 -10.86 4.23 28.47
CA ALA A 205 -10.76 2.94 27.79
C ALA A 205 -9.30 2.53 27.50
N ARG A 206 -8.41 3.49 27.19
CA ARG A 206 -6.96 3.21 27.01
C ARG A 206 -6.25 2.83 28.32
N LEU A 207 -6.82 3.14 29.49
CA LEU A 207 -6.31 2.72 30.80
C LEU A 207 -6.79 1.33 31.24
N VAL A 208 -7.91 0.84 30.69
CA VAL A 208 -8.49 -0.47 31.03
C VAL A 208 -7.46 -1.61 30.98
N PRO A 209 -6.59 -1.73 29.95
CA PRO A 209 -5.62 -2.82 29.92
C PRO A 209 -4.63 -2.82 31.10
N PHE A 210 -4.27 -1.63 31.61
CA PHE A 210 -3.40 -1.51 32.79
C PHE A 210 -4.12 -1.97 34.06
N GLN A 211 -5.41 -1.65 34.19
CA GLN A 211 -6.24 -2.09 35.31
C GLN A 211 -6.46 -3.61 35.28
N CYS A 212 -6.81 -4.16 34.12
CA CYS A 212 -6.95 -5.60 33.92
C CYS A 212 -5.67 -6.36 34.28
N ARG A 213 -4.50 -5.83 33.90
CA ARG A 213 -3.20 -6.41 34.28
C ARG A 213 -2.88 -6.28 35.77
N GLN A 214 -3.17 -5.12 36.37
CA GLN A 214 -2.84 -4.85 37.77
C GLN A 214 -3.71 -5.65 38.74
N PHE A 215 -5.00 -5.77 38.44
CA PHE A 215 -5.99 -6.40 39.32
C PHE A 215 -6.43 -7.79 38.86
N ASN A 216 -5.87 -8.29 37.76
CA ASN A 216 -6.23 -9.55 37.12
C ASN A 216 -7.74 -9.68 36.85
N THR A 217 -8.36 -8.59 36.41
CA THR A 217 -9.80 -8.55 36.08
C THR A 217 -10.05 -8.92 34.62
N PRO A 218 -11.22 -9.50 34.30
CA PRO A 218 -11.58 -9.80 32.92
C PRO A 218 -11.75 -8.52 32.09
N LEU A 219 -11.61 -8.67 30.77
CA LEU A 219 -11.86 -7.58 29.83
C LEU A 219 -13.35 -7.19 29.83
N PRO A 220 -13.67 -5.90 29.64
CA PRO A 220 -15.07 -5.44 29.51
C PRO A 220 -15.69 -5.79 28.15
N PHE A 221 -14.95 -6.47 27.28
CA PHE A 221 -15.37 -6.88 25.94
C PHE A 221 -14.82 -8.27 25.61
N VAL A 222 -15.47 -8.94 24.67
CA VAL A 222 -14.97 -10.17 24.05
C VAL A 222 -14.20 -9.82 22.78
N PRO A 223 -12.91 -10.17 22.65
CA PRO A 223 -12.19 -10.00 21.41
C PRO A 223 -12.68 -10.99 20.34
N MET A 224 -12.93 -10.48 19.14
CA MET A 224 -13.39 -11.28 18.00
C MET A 224 -12.49 -11.01 16.79
N ILE A 225 -12.19 -12.05 16.01
CA ILE A 225 -11.56 -11.90 14.69
C ILE A 225 -12.67 -11.57 13.70
N GLN A 226 -12.56 -10.43 13.02
CA GLN A 226 -13.46 -10.02 11.96
C GLN A 226 -12.80 -10.22 10.59
N LEU A 227 -13.43 -11.03 9.74
CA LEU A 227 -13.16 -11.09 8.31
C LEU A 227 -14.09 -10.12 7.59
N THR A 228 -13.51 -9.14 6.91
CA THR A 228 -14.22 -8.19 6.06
C THR A 228 -13.88 -8.49 4.60
N ILE A 229 -14.89 -8.87 3.82
CA ILE A 229 -14.77 -9.12 2.38
C ILE A 229 -15.42 -7.96 1.64
N SER A 230 -14.61 -7.21 0.90
CA SER A 230 -15.08 -6.08 0.10
C SER A 230 -14.91 -6.39 -1.39
N SER A 231 -16.02 -6.36 -2.13
CA SER A 231 -16.05 -6.58 -3.59
C SER A 231 -16.95 -5.53 -4.27
N PRO A 232 -16.97 -5.45 -5.61
CA PRO A 232 -17.92 -4.58 -6.32
C PRO A 232 -19.40 -4.89 -6.03
N ARG A 233 -19.71 -6.09 -5.51
CA ARG A 233 -21.07 -6.50 -5.15
C ARG A 233 -21.49 -5.99 -3.76
N GLY A 234 -20.55 -5.55 -2.94
CA GLY A 234 -20.81 -5.11 -1.57
C GLY A 234 -19.75 -5.57 -0.57
N LYS A 235 -20.05 -5.34 0.70
CA LYS A 235 -19.21 -5.67 1.86
C LYS A 235 -19.91 -6.77 2.68
N GLU A 236 -19.21 -7.87 2.91
CA GLU A 236 -19.63 -8.94 3.82
C GLU A 236 -18.73 -8.98 5.05
N ILE A 237 -19.31 -9.28 6.21
CA ILE A 237 -18.61 -9.29 7.49
C ILE A 237 -18.90 -10.60 8.20
N TYR A 238 -17.85 -11.33 8.56
CA TYR A 238 -17.91 -12.54 9.37
C TYR A 238 -17.10 -12.33 10.63
N ARG A 239 -17.62 -12.81 11.77
CA ARG A 239 -16.94 -12.71 13.07
C ARG A 239 -16.75 -14.10 13.65
N HIS A 240 -15.57 -14.34 14.18
CA HIS A 240 -15.19 -15.59 14.84
C HIS A 240 -14.55 -15.28 16.19
N ALA A 241 -14.66 -16.20 17.14
CA ALA A 241 -13.98 -16.07 18.43
C ALA A 241 -12.46 -15.93 18.21
N TYR A 242 -11.80 -15.09 19.01
CA TYR A 242 -10.35 -14.94 18.99
C TYR A 242 -9.68 -16.11 19.75
N ASN A 243 -9.64 -17.27 19.09
CA ASN A 243 -9.03 -18.51 19.59
C ASN A 243 -7.70 -18.87 18.88
N MET A 244 -7.26 -18.02 17.96
CA MET A 244 -6.02 -18.13 17.20
C MET A 244 -5.46 -16.73 16.93
N LYS A 245 -4.17 -16.60 16.66
CA LYS A 245 -3.56 -15.31 16.32
C LYS A 245 -3.98 -14.85 14.92
N LEU A 246 -3.97 -13.54 14.67
CA LEU A 246 -4.33 -13.00 13.35
C LEU A 246 -3.43 -13.55 12.24
N GLY A 247 -2.14 -13.81 12.53
CA GLY A 247 -1.22 -14.46 11.58
C GLY A 247 -1.65 -15.87 11.18
N GLU A 248 -2.17 -16.65 12.12
CA GLU A 248 -2.67 -18.01 11.89
C GLU A 248 -3.96 -17.95 11.06
N ALA A 249 -4.90 -17.09 11.45
CA ALA A 249 -6.14 -16.87 10.70
C ALA A 249 -5.87 -16.39 9.27
N MET A 250 -4.87 -15.53 9.07
CA MET A 250 -4.45 -15.05 7.75
C MET A 250 -3.84 -16.18 6.92
N LYS A 251 -3.07 -17.08 7.54
CA LYS A 251 -2.52 -18.27 6.87
C LYS A 251 -3.63 -19.23 6.45
N GLU A 252 -4.61 -19.49 7.30
CA GLU A 252 -5.77 -20.31 6.94
C GLU A 252 -6.56 -19.70 5.77
N LEU A 253 -6.79 -18.38 5.82
CA LEU A 253 -7.47 -17.66 4.76
C LEU A 253 -6.72 -17.79 3.43
N ASN A 254 -5.42 -17.48 3.40
CA ASN A 254 -4.61 -17.59 2.19
C ASN A 254 -4.46 -19.04 1.71
N THR A 255 -4.49 -20.02 2.61
CA THR A 255 -4.55 -21.44 2.26
C THR A 255 -5.84 -21.79 1.53
N LYS A 256 -6.99 -21.23 1.96
CA LYS A 256 -8.28 -21.41 1.27
C LYS A 256 -8.33 -20.68 -0.08
N LEU A 257 -7.74 -19.48 -0.15
CA LEU A 257 -7.77 -18.64 -1.36
C LEU A 257 -6.82 -19.13 -2.46
N LEU A 258 -5.58 -19.45 -2.09
CA LEU A 258 -4.49 -19.71 -3.03
C LEU A 258 -4.05 -21.18 -3.03
N GLY A 259 -4.19 -21.88 -1.91
CA GLY A 259 -3.76 -23.26 -1.74
C GLY A 259 -4.67 -24.30 -2.39
N GLY A 260 -4.34 -25.58 -2.15
CA GLY A 260 -5.11 -26.73 -2.62
C GLY A 260 -5.09 -26.94 -4.13
N ARG A 261 -4.15 -26.30 -4.84
CA ARG A 261 -3.98 -26.41 -6.28
C ARG A 261 -2.56 -26.80 -6.63
N ASN A 262 -2.42 -27.70 -7.60
CA ASN A 262 -1.13 -28.13 -8.08
C ASN A 262 -0.63 -27.24 -9.25
N GLY A 263 0.69 -27.10 -9.34
CA GLY A 263 1.36 -26.41 -10.43
C GLY A 263 1.70 -24.95 -10.15
N VAL A 264 2.01 -24.21 -11.21
CA VAL A 264 2.47 -22.82 -11.16
C VAL A 264 1.30 -21.89 -11.46
N HIS A 265 0.91 -21.11 -10.46
CA HIS A 265 -0.15 -20.11 -10.60
C HIS A 265 0.36 -18.91 -11.38
N HIS A 266 -0.42 -18.40 -12.33
CA HIS A 266 -0.01 -17.24 -13.11
C HIS A 266 -0.59 -15.97 -12.50
N ILE A 267 0.26 -14.98 -12.23
CA ILE A 267 -0.14 -13.67 -11.70
C ILE A 267 0.30 -12.62 -12.69
N ARG A 268 -0.64 -11.87 -13.28
CA ARG A 268 -0.28 -10.76 -14.17
C ARG A 268 0.43 -9.64 -13.39
N TYR A 269 -0.05 -9.31 -12.19
CA TYR A 269 0.54 -8.26 -11.36
C TYR A 269 0.50 -8.60 -9.86
N LEU A 270 1.66 -8.82 -9.26
CA LEU A 270 1.86 -9.06 -7.83
C LEU A 270 2.23 -7.75 -7.13
N ILE A 271 1.58 -7.43 -6.01
CA ILE A 271 1.81 -6.20 -5.27
C ILE A 271 2.14 -6.52 -3.82
N LEU A 272 3.30 -6.07 -3.36
CA LEU A 272 3.71 -6.07 -1.96
C LEU A 272 3.47 -4.67 -1.39
N LYS A 273 2.47 -4.54 -0.51
CA LYS A 273 1.98 -3.22 -0.10
C LYS A 273 2.89 -2.53 0.91
N GLN A 274 3.46 -3.30 1.84
CA GLN A 274 4.29 -2.80 2.93
C GLN A 274 5.77 -3.05 2.65
N PRO A 275 6.66 -2.15 3.08
CA PRO A 275 8.10 -2.35 2.94
C PRO A 275 8.66 -3.43 3.86
N VAL A 276 7.94 -3.74 4.95
CA VAL A 276 8.30 -4.77 5.93
C VAL A 276 7.02 -5.51 6.32
N MET A 277 6.95 -6.81 6.06
CA MET A 277 5.79 -7.65 6.42
C MET A 277 6.11 -9.15 6.29
N ILE A 278 5.33 -9.99 6.96
CA ILE A 278 5.32 -11.43 6.74
C ILE A 278 4.10 -11.80 5.91
N ILE A 279 4.30 -12.34 4.71
CA ILE A 279 3.21 -12.86 3.89
C ILE A 279 2.88 -14.28 4.35
N ARG A 280 1.67 -14.48 4.85
CA ARG A 280 1.18 -15.77 5.35
C ARG A 280 0.69 -16.63 4.19
N LEU A 281 1.41 -17.68 3.83
CA LEU A 281 1.09 -18.53 2.68
C LEU A 281 1.15 -20.03 3.04
N PRO A 282 0.39 -20.88 2.32
CA PRO A 282 0.56 -22.33 2.41
C PRO A 282 1.88 -22.77 1.76
N VAL A 283 2.37 -23.94 2.20
CA VAL A 283 3.58 -24.57 1.67
C VAL A 283 3.39 -24.97 0.20
N GLY A 284 4.45 -24.82 -0.60
CA GLY A 284 4.52 -25.34 -1.96
C GLY A 284 3.87 -24.49 -3.05
N LEU A 285 3.44 -23.26 -2.72
CA LEU A 285 2.96 -22.31 -3.72
C LEU A 285 4.08 -21.85 -4.65
N ARG A 286 3.77 -21.81 -5.94
CA ARG A 286 4.67 -21.33 -6.99
C ARG A 286 3.93 -20.42 -7.96
N PHE A 287 4.56 -19.34 -8.35
CA PHE A 287 4.00 -18.27 -9.16
C PHE A 287 4.85 -18.01 -10.40
N ALA A 288 4.18 -17.89 -11.55
CA ALA A 288 4.73 -17.24 -12.74
C ALA A 288 4.17 -15.81 -12.77
N VAL A 289 5.04 -14.81 -12.69
CA VAL A 289 4.63 -13.41 -12.48
C VAL A 289 5.01 -12.54 -13.66
N GLY A 290 4.03 -11.79 -14.21
CA GLY A 290 4.28 -10.85 -15.30
C GLY A 290 4.84 -9.52 -14.82
N ALA A 291 4.35 -9.01 -13.69
CA ALA A 291 4.75 -7.74 -13.13
C ALA A 291 4.75 -7.78 -11.60
N VAL A 292 5.67 -7.05 -10.97
CA VAL A 292 5.79 -6.96 -9.51
C VAL A 292 5.79 -5.49 -9.08
N SER A 293 5.11 -5.17 -7.97
CA SER A 293 5.25 -3.90 -7.26
C SER A 293 5.78 -4.16 -5.86
N ILE A 294 6.84 -3.45 -5.51
CA ILE A 294 7.51 -3.55 -4.20
C ILE A 294 7.54 -2.20 -3.51
N ALA A 295 7.62 -2.24 -2.18
CA ALA A 295 7.89 -1.09 -1.33
C ALA A 295 9.16 -1.33 -0.52
N GLY A 296 9.99 -0.31 -0.31
CA GLY A 296 11.26 -0.47 0.42
C GLY A 296 12.37 -1.13 -0.41
N SER A 297 13.39 -1.71 0.23
CA SER A 297 14.60 -2.20 -0.47
C SER A 297 14.30 -3.22 -1.58
N ALA A 298 14.88 -3.01 -2.77
CA ALA A 298 14.71 -3.90 -3.91
C ALA A 298 15.36 -5.26 -3.68
N GLU A 299 16.57 -5.24 -3.14
CA GLU A 299 17.33 -6.45 -2.75
C GLU A 299 16.49 -7.31 -1.80
N MET A 300 16.08 -6.75 -0.66
CA MET A 300 15.34 -7.51 0.35
C MET A 300 14.01 -8.09 -0.18
N ASN A 301 13.26 -7.32 -0.96
CA ASN A 301 11.96 -7.77 -1.47
C ASN A 301 12.11 -8.84 -2.56
N LEU A 302 13.02 -8.65 -3.51
CA LEU A 302 13.17 -9.55 -4.66
C LEU A 302 13.85 -10.86 -4.27
N GLU A 303 14.76 -10.83 -3.30
CA GLU A 303 15.36 -12.04 -2.73
C GLU A 303 14.33 -12.85 -1.92
N ALA A 304 13.49 -12.18 -1.12
CA ALA A 304 12.43 -12.85 -0.38
C ALA A 304 11.39 -13.56 -1.27
N LEU A 305 11.20 -13.10 -2.51
CA LEU A 305 10.27 -13.71 -3.47
C LEU A 305 10.82 -14.93 -4.22
N GLN A 306 12.13 -15.18 -4.19
CA GLN A 306 12.76 -16.30 -4.90
C GLN A 306 12.14 -17.68 -4.61
N PRO A 307 11.74 -18.03 -3.37
CA PRO A 307 11.18 -19.34 -3.07
C PRO A 307 9.81 -19.61 -3.73
N ILE A 308 9.09 -18.57 -4.13
CA ILE A 308 7.71 -18.67 -4.63
C ILE A 308 7.55 -18.17 -6.07
N VAL A 309 8.46 -17.37 -6.60
CA VAL A 309 8.42 -16.87 -7.98
C VAL A 309 9.36 -17.69 -8.85
N GLU A 310 8.81 -18.34 -9.88
CA GLU A 310 9.56 -19.14 -10.83
C GLU A 310 10.52 -18.29 -11.66
N GLU A 311 11.71 -18.82 -11.96
CA GLU A 311 12.75 -18.13 -12.74
C GLU A 311 12.28 -17.76 -14.15
N SER A 312 11.32 -18.49 -14.72
CA SER A 312 10.67 -18.16 -15.99
C SER A 312 9.92 -16.81 -15.99
N SER A 313 9.71 -16.21 -14.81
CA SER A 313 9.12 -14.88 -14.66
C SER A 313 10.10 -13.75 -15.01
N PHE A 314 11.41 -14.05 -15.05
CA PHE A 314 12.44 -13.06 -15.31
C PHE A 314 12.95 -13.14 -16.76
N PRO A 315 13.22 -11.99 -17.43
CA PRO A 315 13.00 -10.63 -16.94
C PRO A 315 11.51 -10.28 -16.80
N LEU A 316 11.16 -9.52 -15.76
CA LEU A 316 9.79 -9.07 -15.53
C LEU A 316 9.33 -8.13 -16.66
N ASN A 317 8.07 -8.25 -17.09
CA ASN A 317 7.49 -7.27 -18.02
C ASN A 317 7.40 -5.89 -17.39
N MET A 318 7.14 -5.82 -16.08
CA MET A 318 7.14 -4.57 -15.34
C MET A 318 7.59 -4.78 -13.88
N LEU A 319 8.48 -3.92 -13.41
CA LEU A 319 8.81 -3.76 -12.00
C LEU A 319 8.40 -2.35 -11.55
N ARG A 320 7.59 -2.26 -10.50
CA ARG A 320 7.21 -1.00 -9.88
C ARG A 320 7.83 -0.89 -8.50
N MET A 321 8.47 0.25 -8.25
CA MET A 321 9.13 0.59 -7.00
C MET A 321 8.37 1.77 -6.38
N THR A 322 7.73 1.58 -5.21
CA THR A 322 7.03 2.65 -4.46
C THR A 322 7.63 2.95 -3.08
N GLY A 323 7.80 4.22 -2.74
CA GLY A 323 8.27 4.68 -1.41
C GLY A 323 9.66 5.31 -1.45
N SER A 324 10.29 5.44 -0.29
CA SER A 324 11.63 6.01 -0.15
C SER A 324 12.69 4.94 -0.45
N PHE A 325 13.03 4.75 -1.73
CA PHE A 325 14.23 3.99 -2.12
C PHE A 325 15.43 4.89 -1.88
N LEU A 326 16.00 4.76 -0.69
CA LEU A 326 17.00 5.68 -0.18
C LEU A 326 18.41 5.33 -0.65
N HIS A 327 18.62 4.18 -1.29
CA HIS A 327 19.95 3.69 -1.63
C HIS A 327 20.14 3.50 -3.15
N PRO A 328 21.18 4.09 -3.77
CA PRO A 328 21.49 3.89 -5.19
C PRO A 328 21.64 2.41 -5.58
N ALA A 329 22.13 1.56 -4.68
CA ALA A 329 22.29 0.11 -4.92
C ALA A 329 20.97 -0.61 -5.25
N ASP A 330 19.81 -0.11 -4.80
CA ASP A 330 18.52 -0.71 -5.14
C ASP A 330 18.28 -0.72 -6.67
N TYR A 331 18.83 0.26 -7.39
CA TYR A 331 18.69 0.37 -8.85
C TYR A 331 19.73 -0.45 -9.62
N GLU A 332 20.75 -0.95 -8.94
CA GLU A 332 21.81 -1.78 -9.54
C GLU A 332 21.47 -3.27 -9.53
N HIS A 333 20.45 -3.66 -8.77
CA HIS A 333 20.01 -5.04 -8.64
C HIS A 333 19.70 -5.68 -10.01
N PRO A 334 20.18 -6.92 -10.30
CA PRO A 334 20.03 -7.54 -11.62
C PRO A 334 18.58 -7.64 -12.12
N LYS A 335 17.65 -8.01 -11.23
CA LYS A 335 16.20 -8.09 -11.54
C LYS A 335 15.55 -6.71 -11.75
N VAL A 336 16.16 -5.63 -11.27
CA VAL A 336 15.72 -4.25 -11.54
C VAL A 336 16.22 -3.80 -12.90
N ARG A 337 17.52 -3.99 -13.21
CA ARG A 337 18.13 -3.59 -14.49
C ARG A 337 17.58 -4.37 -15.69
N SER A 338 17.22 -5.63 -15.49
CA SER A 338 16.69 -6.50 -16.57
C SER A 338 15.20 -6.33 -16.85
N ALA A 339 14.43 -5.72 -15.95
CA ALA A 339 12.99 -5.54 -16.15
C ALA A 339 12.70 -4.73 -17.42
N ARG A 340 11.71 -5.14 -18.21
CA ARG A 340 11.38 -4.44 -19.46
C ARG A 340 10.88 -3.02 -19.21
N THR A 341 9.92 -2.88 -18.28
CA THR A 341 9.42 -1.58 -17.83
C THR A 341 9.70 -1.37 -16.36
N LEU A 342 10.44 -0.32 -16.02
CA LEU A 342 10.72 0.08 -14.65
C LEU A 342 9.89 1.31 -14.29
N LYS A 343 9.01 1.21 -13.30
CA LYS A 343 8.22 2.33 -12.78
C LYS A 343 8.69 2.73 -11.39
N ILE A 344 9.24 3.93 -11.25
CA ILE A 344 9.78 4.46 -10.01
C ILE A 344 8.80 5.51 -9.48
N HIS A 345 8.28 5.29 -8.27
CA HIS A 345 7.50 6.26 -7.53
C HIS A 345 8.27 6.60 -6.26
N ASN A 346 9.11 7.62 -6.39
CA ASN A 346 9.91 8.11 -5.29
C ASN A 346 9.14 9.25 -4.62
N ASP A 347 8.95 9.18 -3.30
CA ASP A 347 8.36 10.24 -2.47
C ASP A 347 9.40 10.93 -1.57
N SER A 348 10.68 10.55 -1.63
CA SER A 348 11.77 11.15 -0.84
C SER A 348 12.28 12.48 -1.43
N GLU A 349 12.60 13.43 -0.57
CA GLU A 349 13.17 14.75 -0.90
C GLU A 349 14.70 14.75 -0.99
N VAL A 350 15.36 13.65 -0.65
CA VAL A 350 16.81 13.61 -0.35
C VAL A 350 17.68 13.12 -1.52
N LEU A 351 17.11 12.46 -2.52
CA LEU A 351 17.88 11.75 -3.56
C LEU A 351 17.92 12.51 -4.89
N ASP A 352 19.12 12.79 -5.40
CA ASP A 352 19.31 13.23 -6.79
C ASP A 352 19.07 12.05 -7.73
N VAL A 353 18.02 12.15 -8.55
CA VAL A 353 17.54 11.09 -9.43
C VAL A 353 18.27 11.05 -10.77
N LEU A 354 18.97 12.13 -11.16
CA LEU A 354 19.60 12.21 -12.48
C LEU A 354 20.66 11.13 -12.74
N PRO A 355 21.64 10.88 -11.84
CA PRO A 355 22.66 9.86 -12.08
C PRO A 355 22.05 8.46 -12.22
N ILE A 356 20.99 8.20 -11.46
CA ILE A 356 20.25 6.93 -11.50
C ILE A 356 19.56 6.80 -12.86
N LEU A 357 18.80 7.80 -13.31
CA LEU A 357 18.14 7.75 -14.61
C LEU A 357 19.11 7.53 -15.78
N ARG A 358 20.34 8.07 -15.68
CA ARG A 358 21.38 7.86 -16.70
C ARG A 358 21.93 6.44 -16.72
N SER A 359 22.01 5.76 -15.56
CA SER A 359 22.57 4.41 -15.45
C SER A 359 21.58 3.30 -15.79
N LEU A 360 20.27 3.58 -15.82
CA LEU A 360 19.24 2.61 -16.16
C LEU A 360 19.30 2.18 -17.63
N GLN A 361 19.22 0.87 -17.85
CA GLN A 361 19.29 0.24 -19.19
C GLN A 361 17.94 -0.33 -19.65
N ASN A 362 16.90 -0.24 -18.82
CA ASN A 362 15.57 -0.76 -19.08
C ASN A 362 14.98 -0.19 -20.39
N GLN A 363 14.13 -0.97 -21.07
CA GLN A 363 13.47 -0.53 -22.31
C GLN A 363 12.58 0.70 -22.07
N ASN A 364 11.80 0.67 -20.99
CA ASN A 364 10.92 1.78 -20.62
C ASN A 364 11.14 2.15 -19.15
N VAL A 365 11.40 3.42 -18.88
CA VAL A 365 11.50 3.96 -17.52
C VAL A 365 10.38 4.97 -17.30
N ILE A 366 9.60 4.81 -16.24
CA ILE A 366 8.54 5.74 -15.85
C ILE A 366 8.88 6.27 -14.47
N LEU A 367 9.27 7.53 -14.38
CA LEU A 367 9.50 8.22 -13.13
C LEU A 367 8.27 9.04 -12.76
N LYS A 368 7.69 8.75 -11.60
CA LYS A 368 6.68 9.59 -10.96
C LYS A 368 7.33 10.34 -9.81
N CYS A 369 7.41 11.67 -9.95
CA CYS A 369 8.05 12.55 -8.98
C CYS A 369 7.32 13.90 -8.87
N HIS A 370 7.51 14.60 -7.75
CA HIS A 370 7.05 15.98 -7.62
C HIS A 370 7.91 16.91 -8.49
N SER A 371 7.30 17.93 -9.10
CA SER A 371 8.00 18.85 -10.02
C SER A 371 9.14 19.64 -9.37
N SER A 372 9.06 19.87 -8.06
CA SER A 372 10.13 20.52 -7.28
C SER A 372 11.42 19.70 -7.18
N ARG A 373 11.44 18.43 -7.61
CA ARG A 373 12.59 17.52 -7.42
C ARG A 373 13.55 17.44 -8.59
N LEU A 374 13.09 17.82 -9.79
CA LEU A 374 13.95 18.00 -10.94
C LEU A 374 13.97 19.50 -11.19
N GLN A 375 15.05 20.18 -10.80
CA GLN A 375 15.21 21.59 -11.14
C GLN A 375 15.12 21.75 -12.67
N GLU A 376 14.64 22.89 -13.14
CA GLU A 376 14.36 23.11 -14.57
C GLU A 376 15.60 22.80 -15.45
N GLN A 377 16.80 23.19 -14.99
CA GLN A 377 18.07 22.89 -15.64
C GLN A 377 18.35 21.38 -15.76
N GLN A 378 18.02 20.61 -14.71
CA GLN A 378 18.22 19.15 -14.70
C GLN A 378 17.34 18.43 -15.73
N GLN A 379 16.14 18.95 -16.00
CA GLN A 379 15.24 18.39 -17.00
C GLN A 379 15.75 18.64 -18.42
N VAL A 380 16.30 19.84 -18.68
CA VAL A 380 16.95 20.15 -19.96
C VAL A 380 18.20 19.30 -20.17
N ILE A 381 19.05 19.19 -19.15
CA ILE A 381 20.25 18.33 -19.18
C ILE A 381 19.87 16.87 -19.47
N LEU A 382 18.74 16.39 -18.94
CA LEU A 382 18.25 15.05 -19.24
C LEU A 382 17.89 14.88 -20.72
N VAL A 383 17.25 15.87 -21.34
CA VAL A 383 16.94 15.86 -22.78
C VAL A 383 18.21 15.93 -23.63
N GLU A 384 19.15 16.82 -23.29
CA GLU A 384 20.46 16.92 -23.96
C GLU A 384 21.22 15.59 -23.94
N ASN A 385 21.30 14.95 -22.77
CA ASN A 385 21.94 13.64 -22.62
C ASN A 385 21.27 12.54 -23.46
N TRP A 386 19.97 12.66 -23.74
CA TRP A 386 19.26 11.71 -24.60
C TRP A 386 19.52 11.98 -26.08
N ILE A 387 19.62 13.24 -26.50
CA ILE A 387 19.95 13.64 -27.87
C ILE A 387 21.40 13.27 -28.23
N ASP A 388 22.32 13.51 -27.29
CA ASP A 388 23.74 13.22 -27.45
C ASP A 388 24.10 11.74 -27.27
N GLY A 389 23.18 10.93 -26.73
CA GLY A 389 23.42 9.53 -26.41
C GLY A 389 22.99 8.57 -27.52
N ASP A 390 23.70 7.44 -27.65
CA ASP A 390 23.39 6.38 -28.60
C ASP A 390 22.30 5.43 -28.09
N LYS A 391 21.11 5.98 -27.81
CA LYS A 391 19.97 5.16 -27.34
C LYS A 391 19.32 4.42 -28.51
N GLU A 392 18.98 3.15 -28.29
CA GLU A 392 18.31 2.27 -29.26
C GLU A 392 16.86 2.69 -29.52
N ILE A 393 16.38 2.41 -30.74
CA ILE A 393 14.99 2.65 -31.16
C ILE A 393 14.02 1.95 -30.22
N GLY A 394 12.96 2.68 -29.84
CA GLY A 394 11.92 2.18 -28.95
C GLY A 394 12.21 2.33 -27.46
N LYS A 395 13.42 2.76 -27.04
CA LYS A 395 13.66 3.13 -25.65
C LYS A 395 12.85 4.36 -25.26
N SER A 396 12.31 4.36 -24.05
CA SER A 396 11.48 5.47 -23.56
C SER A 396 11.73 5.85 -22.11
N LEU A 397 11.59 7.14 -21.84
CA LEU A 397 11.56 7.73 -20.51
C LEU A 397 10.33 8.60 -20.36
N SER A 398 9.54 8.34 -19.33
CA SER A 398 8.34 9.12 -19.02
C SER A 398 8.46 9.78 -17.67
N LEU A 399 8.22 11.09 -17.61
CA LEU A 399 8.16 11.87 -16.38
C LEU A 399 6.70 12.21 -16.07
N GLU A 400 6.15 11.63 -15.00
CA GLU A 400 4.82 11.94 -14.47
C GLU A 400 4.93 13.10 -13.46
N LEU A 401 4.58 14.32 -13.89
CA LEU A 401 4.82 15.58 -13.16
C LEU A 401 3.54 16.22 -12.58
N MET A 402 3.70 16.90 -11.43
CA MET A 402 2.64 17.70 -10.80
C MET A 402 2.77 19.19 -11.19
N GLY A 403 1.66 19.82 -11.60
CA GLY A 403 1.59 21.26 -11.89
C GLY A 403 1.78 21.62 -13.37
N MET A 404 0.87 22.46 -13.89
CA MET A 404 0.85 22.88 -15.30
C MET A 404 1.98 23.85 -15.64
N LEU A 405 2.32 24.76 -14.72
CA LEU A 405 3.37 25.78 -14.92
C LEU A 405 4.74 25.16 -15.19
N SER A 406 5.16 24.17 -14.40
CA SER A 406 6.45 23.49 -14.59
C SER A 406 6.54 22.79 -15.95
N VAL A 407 5.44 22.20 -16.41
CA VAL A 407 5.38 21.51 -17.71
C VAL A 407 5.43 22.51 -18.85
N GLN A 408 4.74 23.65 -18.72
CA GLN A 408 4.80 24.74 -19.70
C GLN A 408 6.18 25.39 -19.76
N ASN A 409 6.85 25.58 -18.62
CA ASN A 409 8.22 26.09 -18.57
C ASN A 409 9.18 25.12 -19.28
N LEU A 410 9.15 23.83 -18.92
CA LEU A 410 9.98 22.81 -19.56
C LEU A 410 9.75 22.78 -21.08
N ARG A 411 8.48 22.79 -21.50
CA ARG A 411 8.10 22.83 -22.91
C ARG A 411 8.67 24.07 -23.60
N THR A 412 8.53 25.25 -23.01
CA THR A 412 9.05 26.50 -23.57
C THR A 412 10.57 26.45 -23.72
N GLN A 413 11.29 25.89 -22.74
CA GLN A 413 12.75 25.76 -22.81
C GLN A 413 13.20 24.77 -23.88
N ILE A 414 12.55 23.61 -23.99
CA ILE A 414 12.85 22.63 -25.05
C ILE A 414 12.62 23.26 -26.43
N MET A 415 11.50 23.96 -26.63
CA MET A 415 11.21 24.62 -27.90
C MET A 415 12.25 25.71 -28.22
N PHE A 416 12.54 26.58 -27.25
CA PHE A 416 13.50 27.66 -27.45
C PHE A 416 14.90 27.14 -27.75
N ARG A 417 15.35 26.11 -27.03
CA ARG A 417 16.73 25.60 -27.09
C ARG A 417 17.00 24.69 -28.29
N PHE A 418 16.03 23.90 -28.74
CA PHE A 418 16.24 22.91 -29.81
C PHE A 418 15.50 23.21 -31.11
N MET A 419 14.40 23.97 -31.07
CA MET A 419 13.61 24.29 -32.27
C MET A 419 13.79 25.75 -32.73
N GLY A 420 14.39 26.62 -31.91
CA GLY A 420 14.49 28.06 -32.19
C GLY A 420 13.13 28.77 -32.28
N SER A 421 12.04 28.12 -31.86
CA SER A 421 10.67 28.61 -31.95
C SER A 421 10.05 28.76 -30.56
N ARG A 422 9.07 29.67 -30.44
CA ARG A 422 8.20 29.80 -29.25
C ARG A 422 6.88 29.04 -29.41
N ASP A 423 6.66 28.35 -30.53
CA ASP A 423 5.44 27.60 -30.74
C ASP A 423 5.39 26.40 -29.80
N LEU A 424 4.41 26.44 -28.90
CA LEU A 424 4.11 25.38 -27.96
C LEU A 424 3.45 24.24 -28.76
N ALA A 425 4.22 23.38 -29.43
CA ALA A 425 3.73 22.11 -29.97
C ALA A 425 3.66 21.04 -28.85
N ASN A 426 2.64 20.17 -28.88
CA ASN A 426 2.50 19.08 -27.88
C ASN A 426 3.42 17.89 -28.18
N ASN A 427 4.04 17.88 -29.36
CA ASN A 427 4.92 16.84 -29.85
C ASN A 427 6.09 17.51 -30.58
N VAL A 428 7.31 17.07 -30.26
CA VAL A 428 8.55 17.57 -30.87
C VAL A 428 9.39 16.37 -31.26
N ASN A 429 9.94 16.38 -32.47
CA ASN A 429 10.96 15.42 -32.89
C ASN A 429 12.28 16.19 -32.99
N MET A 430 13.31 15.73 -32.30
CA MET A 430 14.65 16.31 -32.34
C MET A 430 15.64 15.28 -32.90
N PRO A 431 16.49 15.64 -33.87
CA PRO A 431 17.48 14.72 -34.40
C PRO A 431 18.50 14.35 -33.32
N MET A 432 18.88 13.07 -33.27
CA MET A 432 19.91 12.53 -32.39
C MET A 432 21.22 12.35 -33.15
N ARG A 433 22.35 12.25 -32.43
CA ARG A 433 23.67 12.05 -33.04
C ARG A 433 23.79 10.77 -33.88
N ASN A 434 23.05 9.73 -33.49
CA ASN A 434 23.07 8.42 -34.15
C ASN A 434 22.11 8.31 -35.34
N GLY A 435 21.58 9.42 -35.85
CA GLY A 435 20.65 9.45 -36.99
C GLY A 435 19.19 9.13 -36.64
N ASN A 436 18.90 8.76 -35.39
CA ASN A 436 17.52 8.59 -34.92
C ASN A 436 16.88 9.92 -34.53
N ASN A 437 15.60 9.89 -34.18
CA ASN A 437 14.88 11.04 -33.63
C ASN A 437 14.45 10.79 -32.19
N LEU A 438 14.64 11.79 -31.33
CA LEU A 438 14.04 11.85 -30.00
C LEU A 438 12.67 12.54 -30.10
N GLN A 439 11.62 11.74 -29.95
CA GLN A 439 10.26 12.24 -29.88
C GLN A 439 9.90 12.61 -28.43
N VAL A 440 9.51 13.85 -28.20
CA VAL A 440 9.06 14.37 -26.89
C VAL A 440 7.59 14.78 -26.97
N LYS A 441 6.74 14.10 -26.20
CA LYS A 441 5.30 14.36 -26.12
C LYS A 441 4.89 14.87 -24.75
N PHE A 442 4.02 15.88 -24.75
CA PHE A 442 3.39 16.43 -23.54
C PHE A 442 1.93 15.97 -23.48
N VAL A 443 1.64 15.01 -22.60
CA VAL A 443 0.34 14.35 -22.50
C VAL A 443 -0.37 14.77 -21.21
N PRO A 444 -1.57 15.36 -21.27
CA PRO A 444 -2.37 15.62 -20.07
C PRO A 444 -2.90 14.29 -19.50
N LEU A 445 -2.78 14.11 -18.19
CA LEU A 445 -3.29 12.94 -17.49
C LEU A 445 -4.66 13.24 -16.88
N ASN A 446 -5.72 12.68 -17.47
CA ASN A 446 -7.09 12.75 -16.94
C ASN A 446 -7.27 11.79 -15.76
N ASN A 447 -6.84 12.16 -14.56
CA ASN A 447 -6.97 11.30 -13.38
C ASN A 447 -8.35 11.44 -12.73
N ARG A 448 -9.30 10.56 -13.08
CA ARG A 448 -10.52 10.28 -12.29
C ARG A 448 -10.27 9.14 -11.29
N THR A 449 -9.46 9.34 -10.23
CA THR A 449 -9.45 8.37 -9.11
C THR A 449 -8.92 8.93 -7.78
N THR A 450 -9.81 8.87 -6.77
CA THR A 450 -9.64 8.80 -5.30
C THR A 450 -8.82 9.85 -4.53
N ARG A 451 -9.46 10.33 -3.45
CA ARG A 451 -9.25 11.55 -2.65
C ARG A 451 -7.88 11.75 -1.95
N LEU A 452 -6.84 10.94 -2.16
CA LEU A 452 -5.63 10.98 -1.33
C LEU A 452 -4.28 11.07 -2.07
N ASN A 453 -4.24 11.20 -3.39
CA ASN A 453 -2.99 11.51 -4.11
C ASN A 453 -3.05 12.93 -4.68
N ARG A 454 -2.14 13.81 -4.23
CA ARG A 454 -1.87 15.12 -4.84
C ARG A 454 -1.66 14.92 -6.36
N ARG A 455 -2.35 15.74 -7.16
CA ARG A 455 -2.72 15.44 -8.55
C ARG A 455 -1.52 15.59 -9.50
N VAL A 456 -1.02 14.47 -10.01
CA VAL A 456 -0.21 14.45 -11.24
C VAL A 456 -1.16 14.74 -12.40
N ASN A 457 -0.87 15.76 -13.20
CA ASN A 457 -1.77 16.25 -14.25
C ASN A 457 -1.16 16.12 -15.65
N TRP A 458 0.13 15.82 -15.78
CA TRP A 458 0.84 15.76 -17.05
C TRP A 458 1.90 14.66 -17.04
N ARG A 459 2.16 14.12 -18.23
CA ARG A 459 3.27 13.23 -18.51
C ARG A 459 4.09 13.79 -19.66
N VAL A 460 5.40 13.86 -19.48
CA VAL A 460 6.36 14.14 -20.55
C VAL A 460 6.96 12.81 -20.98
N GLU A 461 6.70 12.40 -22.21
CA GLU A 461 7.16 11.13 -22.77
C GLU A 461 8.27 11.40 -23.78
N MET A 462 9.47 10.91 -23.49
CA MET A 462 10.63 10.92 -24.38
C MET A 462 10.77 9.51 -24.98
N LYS A 463 10.82 9.38 -26.30
CA LYS A 463 10.92 8.10 -26.99
C LYS A 463 11.85 8.21 -28.19
N VAL A 464 12.77 7.26 -28.34
CA VAL A 464 13.59 7.14 -29.54
C VAL A 464 12.79 6.49 -30.66
N VAL A 465 12.71 7.16 -31.80
CA VAL A 465 12.04 6.70 -33.02
C VAL A 465 13.02 6.73 -34.20
N PRO A 466 12.80 5.96 -35.28
CA PRO A 466 13.67 5.99 -36.45
C PRO A 466 13.84 7.43 -36.98
N GLY A 467 15.03 7.70 -37.53
CA GLY A 467 15.24 8.84 -38.41
C GLY A 467 14.26 8.78 -39.59
N ALA A 468 13.97 9.91 -40.22
CA ALA A 468 13.38 9.82 -41.55
C ALA A 468 14.42 9.08 -42.41
N GLU A 469 14.02 7.98 -43.06
CA GLU A 469 14.84 7.43 -44.13
C GLU A 469 14.95 8.54 -45.17
N ASP A 470 16.17 8.96 -45.50
CA ASP A 470 16.40 9.78 -46.67
C ASP A 470 15.83 8.97 -47.85
N GLU A 471 14.70 9.42 -48.41
CA GLU A 471 14.25 8.96 -49.72
C GLU A 471 15.35 9.37 -50.71
N GLU A 472 16.33 8.48 -50.91
CA GLU A 472 17.31 8.59 -51.99
C GLU A 472 16.54 8.60 -53.32
N TYR A 473 16.45 9.77 -53.93
CA TYR A 473 15.91 10.02 -55.27
C TYR A 473 16.96 9.78 -56.36
#